data_AF-A0A534BU03-F1
#
_entry.id   AF-A0A534BU03-F1
#
_cell.length_a   1.000
_cell.length_b   1.000
_cell.length_c   1.000
_cell.angle_alpha   90.00
_cell.angle_beta   90.00
_cell.angle_gamma   90.00
#
_symmetry.space_group_name_H-M   'P 1'
#
loop_
_entity.id
_entity.type
_entity.pdbx_description
1 polymer ?
#
loop_
_entity_poly.entity_id
_entity_poly.type
_entity_poly.pdbx_seq_one_letter_code
_entity_poly.pdbx_strand_id
1 'polypeptide(L)'
;MRTTRSGESALLLLDVIDLLASHKIEYAVIGALAASVHGAVRASMDADVVLSVRLPEAKDLGSTLTAAGFQTELTRGDLEDPIPALLKVTDRFGNRVDLLIGLKGLDPQAFSRAIDVPFQGKTLRFIGREDF
;
A
#
# COMPACT_ATOMS: atom_id res chain seq x y z
N MET A 1 -1.80 -10.19 -13.41
CA MET A 1 -2.78 -9.71 -12.41
C MET A 1 -3.56 -10.89 -11.86
N ARG A 2 -3.76 -10.91 -10.54
CA ARG A 2 -4.40 -12.00 -9.79
C ARG A 2 -5.91 -11.85 -9.64
N THR A 3 -6.39 -10.61 -9.67
CA THR A 3 -7.80 -10.25 -9.55
C THR A 3 -8.64 -10.75 -10.72
N THR A 4 -9.87 -11.15 -10.43
CA THR A 4 -10.85 -11.65 -11.41
C THR A 4 -12.21 -10.95 -11.31
N ARG A 5 -12.48 -10.22 -10.22
CA ARG A 5 -13.73 -9.49 -9.94
C ARG A 5 -13.50 -8.38 -8.90
N SER A 6 -14.55 -7.62 -8.61
CA SER A 6 -14.52 -6.60 -7.55
C SER A 6 -14.48 -7.22 -6.14
N GLY A 7 -13.95 -6.46 -5.18
CA GLY A 7 -13.78 -6.89 -3.78
C GLY A 7 -12.51 -7.70 -3.52
N GLU A 8 -11.58 -7.72 -4.48
CA GLU A 8 -10.33 -8.49 -4.44
C GLU A 8 -9.09 -7.59 -4.27
N SER A 9 -9.24 -6.45 -3.60
CA SER A 9 -8.15 -5.48 -3.35
C SER A 9 -6.93 -6.08 -2.63
N ALA A 10 -7.11 -7.09 -1.78
CA ALA A 10 -5.99 -7.82 -1.20
C ALA A 10 -5.20 -8.65 -2.23
N LEU A 11 -5.84 -9.13 -3.31
CA LEU A 11 -5.14 -9.80 -4.42
C LEU A 11 -4.45 -8.79 -5.34
N LEU A 12 -5.05 -7.62 -5.57
CA LEU A 12 -4.39 -6.50 -6.26
C LEU A 12 -3.14 -6.06 -5.51
N LEU A 13 -3.22 -5.96 -4.18
CA LEU A 13 -2.09 -5.64 -3.31
C LEU A 13 -0.89 -6.57 -3.53
N LEU A 14 -1.12 -7.87 -3.78
CA LEU A 14 -0.03 -8.80 -4.10
C LEU A 14 0.67 -8.46 -5.41
N ASP A 15 -0.07 -8.04 -6.44
CA ASP A 15 0.51 -7.61 -7.71
C ASP A 15 1.33 -6.32 -7.54
N VAL A 16 0.82 -5.38 -6.73
CA VAL A 16 1.53 -4.13 -6.42
C VAL A 16 2.81 -4.40 -5.63
N ILE A 17 2.76 -5.26 -4.60
CA ILE A 17 3.94 -5.60 -3.78
C ILE A 17 5.03 -6.28 -4.60
N ASP A 18 4.68 -7.10 -5.60
CA ASP A 18 5.67 -7.69 -6.51
C ASP A 18 6.45 -6.61 -7.29
N LEU A 19 5.77 -5.51 -7.67
CA LEU A 19 6.42 -4.38 -8.31
C LEU A 19 7.24 -3.53 -7.33
N LEU A 20 6.77 -3.33 -6.10
CA LEU A 20 7.54 -2.64 -5.06
C LEU A 20 8.83 -3.41 -4.76
N ALA A 21 8.75 -4.73 -4.64
CA ALA A 21 9.90 -5.60 -4.40
C ALA A 21 10.92 -5.55 -5.54
N SER A 22 10.48 -5.54 -6.81
CA SER A 22 11.39 -5.44 -7.96
C SER A 22 12.13 -4.09 -8.02
N HIS A 23 11.57 -3.05 -7.41
CA HIS A 23 12.18 -1.71 -7.29
C HIS A 23 12.85 -1.47 -5.93
N LYS A 24 12.92 -2.48 -5.05
CA LYS A 24 13.50 -2.38 -3.70
C LYS A 24 12.85 -1.29 -2.84
N ILE A 25 11.55 -1.09 -3.01
CA ILE A 25 10.78 -0.13 -2.22
C ILE A 25 10.27 -0.84 -0.96
N GLU A 26 10.68 -0.36 0.21
CA GLU A 26 10.13 -0.83 1.48
C GLU A 26 8.70 -0.30 1.68
N TYR A 27 7.88 -1.14 2.29
CA TYR A 27 6.47 -0.85 2.53
C TYR A 27 5.99 -1.50 3.83
N ALA A 28 4.86 -1.02 4.35
CA ALA A 28 4.07 -1.71 5.35
C ALA A 28 2.57 -1.55 5.05
N VAL A 29 1.84 -2.66 5.10
CA VAL A 29 0.37 -2.67 5.00
C VAL A 29 -0.21 -2.06 6.28
N ILE A 30 -1.13 -1.12 6.12
CA ILE A 30 -1.80 -0.39 7.21
C ILE A 30 -3.33 -0.55 7.08
N GLY A 31 -4.09 0.30 7.77
CA GLY A 31 -5.54 0.41 7.59
C GLY A 31 -6.30 -0.84 8.03
N ALA A 32 -7.43 -1.12 7.40
CA ALA A 32 -8.35 -2.18 7.83
C ALA A 32 -7.77 -3.61 7.69
N LEU A 33 -6.92 -3.84 6.69
CA LEU A 33 -6.22 -5.12 6.54
C LEU A 33 -5.25 -5.36 7.70
N ALA A 34 -4.47 -4.35 8.09
CA ALA A 34 -3.60 -4.45 9.26
C ALA A 34 -4.37 -4.57 10.58
N ALA A 35 -5.49 -3.85 10.73
CA ALA A 35 -6.38 -4.02 11.88
C ALA A 35 -6.81 -5.48 12.06
N SER A 36 -7.13 -6.16 10.96
CA SER A 36 -7.57 -7.56 10.95
C SER A 36 -6.45 -8.51 11.39
N VAL A 37 -5.21 -8.24 10.98
CA VAL A 37 -4.03 -8.97 11.47
C VAL A 37 -3.85 -8.80 12.98
N HIS A 38 -4.14 -7.60 13.50
CA HIS A 38 -4.05 -7.29 14.93
C HIS A 38 -5.27 -7.69 15.76
N GLY A 39 -6.21 -8.43 15.16
CA GLY A 39 -7.39 -9.00 15.83
C GLY A 39 -8.63 -8.11 15.86
N ALA A 40 -8.64 -7.00 15.10
CA ALA A 40 -9.79 -6.11 14.97
C ALA A 40 -10.44 -6.27 13.58
N VAL A 41 -11.62 -6.88 13.53
CA VAL A 41 -12.35 -7.11 12.26
C VAL A 41 -12.93 -5.79 11.75
N ARG A 42 -12.51 -5.37 10.55
CA ARG A 42 -13.05 -4.21 9.84
C ARG A 42 -13.23 -4.54 8.37
N ALA A 43 -14.45 -4.37 7.87
CA ALA A 43 -14.71 -4.52 6.44
C ALA A 43 -13.97 -3.42 5.65
N SER A 44 -13.32 -3.80 4.55
CA SER A 44 -12.61 -2.88 3.66
C SER A 44 -12.86 -3.26 2.22
N MET A 45 -12.98 -2.26 1.35
CA MET A 45 -13.05 -2.46 -0.11
C MET A 45 -11.72 -2.16 -0.79
N ASP A 46 -10.77 -1.56 -0.07
CA ASP A 46 -9.43 -1.20 -0.50
C ASP A 46 -8.37 -1.75 0.45
N ALA A 47 -7.13 -1.68 -0.01
CA ALA A 47 -5.94 -1.97 0.76
C ALA A 47 -5.07 -0.72 0.88
N ASP A 48 -4.57 -0.44 2.08
CA ASP A 48 -3.73 0.72 2.34
C ASP A 48 -2.30 0.29 2.65
N VAL A 49 -1.33 1.01 2.09
CA VAL A 49 0.09 0.73 2.27
C VAL A 49 0.83 2.04 2.48
N VAL A 50 1.72 2.10 3.47
CA VAL A 50 2.70 3.18 3.57
C VAL A 50 4.02 2.76 2.93
N LEU A 51 4.62 3.68 2.17
CA LEU A 51 5.88 3.46 1.47
C LEU A 51 7.04 4.24 2.10
N SER A 52 8.22 3.62 2.14
CA SER A 52 9.48 4.28 2.50
C SER A 52 10.11 4.95 1.27
N VAL A 53 9.38 5.89 0.67
CA VAL A 53 9.86 6.67 -0.50
C VAL A 53 9.57 8.16 -0.33
N ARG A 54 10.31 8.98 -1.07
CA ARG A 54 10.10 10.43 -1.15
C ARG A 54 9.15 10.78 -2.29
N LEU A 55 8.55 11.97 -2.20
CA LEU A 55 7.63 12.51 -3.20
C LEU A 55 8.12 12.45 -4.66
N PRO A 56 9.41 12.72 -4.99
CA PRO A 56 9.88 12.58 -6.37
C PRO A 56 9.80 11.14 -6.88
N GLU A 57 10.13 10.15 -6.04
CA GLU A 57 10.14 8.72 -6.37
C GLU A 57 8.72 8.18 -6.59
N ALA A 58 7.71 8.78 -5.94
CA ALA A 58 6.31 8.41 -6.13
C ALA A 58 5.80 8.63 -7.56
N LYS A 59 6.30 9.67 -8.25
CA LYS A 59 5.91 9.94 -9.63
C LYS A 59 6.41 8.84 -10.57
N ASP A 60 7.65 8.43 -10.41
CA ASP A 60 8.28 7.37 -11.20
C ASP A 60 7.61 6.01 -10.93
N LEU A 61 7.22 5.77 -9.68
CA LEU A 61 6.43 4.60 -9.29
C LEU A 61 5.06 4.58 -9.99
N GLY A 62 4.37 5.72 -10.07
CA GLY A 62 3.09 5.83 -10.80
C GLY A 62 3.23 5.48 -12.28
N SER A 63 4.28 5.97 -12.94
CA SER A 63 4.58 5.60 -14.33
C SER A 63 4.88 4.10 -14.49
N THR A 64 5.62 3.52 -13.55
CA THR A 64 5.95 2.09 -13.52
C THR A 64 4.68 1.22 -13.39
N LEU A 65 3.79 1.57 -12.46
CA LEU A 65 2.52 0.88 -12.24
C LEU A 65 1.59 1.02 -13.45
N THR A 66 1.55 2.21 -14.07
CA THR A 66 0.79 2.43 -15.31
C THR A 66 1.31 1.54 -16.45
N ALA A 67 2.63 1.46 -16.61
CA ALA A 67 3.25 0.59 -17.61
C ALA A 67 2.96 -0.92 -17.36
N ALA A 68 2.73 -1.31 -16.10
CA ALA A 68 2.31 -2.66 -15.73
C ALA A 68 0.80 -2.94 -15.96
N GLY A 69 0.03 -1.97 -16.43
CA GLY A 69 -1.38 -2.11 -16.78
C GLY A 69 -2.38 -1.67 -15.71
N PHE A 70 -1.92 -1.01 -14.64
CA PHE A 70 -2.80 -0.42 -13.63
C PHE A 70 -3.22 1.00 -14.01
N GLN A 71 -4.36 1.44 -13.48
CA GLN A 71 -4.72 2.85 -13.47
C GLN A 71 -4.11 3.49 -12.23
N THR A 72 -3.46 4.64 -12.38
CA THR A 72 -2.86 5.35 -11.25
C THR A 72 -3.27 6.82 -11.19
N GLU A 73 -3.51 7.32 -9.98
CA GLU A 73 -3.79 8.72 -9.72
C GLU A 73 -2.93 9.19 -8.54
N LEU A 74 -2.04 10.17 -8.77
CA LEU A 74 -1.24 10.79 -7.73
C LEU A 74 -1.91 12.06 -7.23
N THR A 75 -2.35 12.06 -5.97
CA THR A 75 -2.89 13.22 -5.28
C THR A 75 -1.86 13.75 -4.28
N ARG A 76 -1.76 15.08 -4.16
CA ARG A 76 -0.93 15.75 -3.15
C ARG A 76 -1.83 16.39 -2.11
N GLY A 77 -1.51 16.13 -0.84
CA GLY A 77 -2.11 16.83 0.28
C GLY A 77 -1.59 18.27 0.37
N ASP A 78 -2.29 19.10 1.15
CA ASP A 78 -1.81 20.43 1.50
C ASP A 78 -0.73 20.38 2.60
N LEU A 79 -0.30 21.54 3.08
CA LEU A 79 0.76 21.63 4.11
C LEU A 79 0.36 21.00 5.44
N GLU A 80 -0.92 20.96 5.77
CA GLU A 80 -1.42 20.45 7.05
C GLU A 80 -1.82 18.97 6.95
N ASP A 81 -2.01 18.44 5.74
CA ASP A 81 -2.39 17.05 5.50
C ASP A 81 -1.39 16.06 6.15
N PRO A 82 -1.84 15.13 7.00
CA PRO A 82 -0.98 14.07 7.55
C PRO A 82 -0.42 13.14 6.47
N ILE A 83 -1.01 13.12 5.27
CA ILE A 83 -0.61 12.31 4.11
C ILE A 83 -0.19 13.26 2.97
N PRO A 84 1.10 13.63 2.87
CA PRO A 84 1.56 14.58 1.86
C PRO A 84 1.30 14.14 0.41
N ALA A 85 1.31 12.83 0.14
CA ALA A 85 0.87 12.30 -1.14
C ALA A 85 0.27 10.90 -1.01
N LEU A 86 -0.69 10.65 -1.90
CA LEU A 86 -1.35 9.36 -2.06
C LEU A 86 -1.30 9.00 -3.54
N LEU A 87 -0.73 7.84 -3.84
CA LEU A 87 -0.79 7.23 -5.16
C LEU A 87 -1.83 6.11 -5.12
N LYS A 88 -3.00 6.41 -5.71
CA LYS A 88 -4.10 5.45 -5.84
C LYS A 88 -3.82 4.54 -7.02
N VAL A 89 -3.97 3.24 -6.81
CA VAL A 89 -3.77 2.20 -7.83
C VAL A 89 -5.07 1.41 -7.98
N THR A 90 -5.60 1.35 -9.20
CA THR A 90 -6.87 0.68 -9.48
C THR A 90 -6.71 -0.33 -10.61
N ASP A 91 -7.38 -1.46 -10.51
CA ASP A 91 -7.49 -2.42 -11.61
C ASP A 91 -8.76 -2.24 -12.47
N ARG A 92 -8.90 -3.04 -13.53
CA ARG A 92 -10.08 -3.05 -14.40
C ARG A 92 -11.39 -3.49 -13.73
N PHE A 93 -11.32 -4.08 -12.53
CA PHE A 93 -12.46 -4.57 -11.78
C PHE A 93 -12.90 -3.59 -10.67
N GLY A 94 -12.20 -2.46 -10.53
CA GLY A 94 -12.47 -1.45 -9.51
C GLY A 94 -11.87 -1.78 -8.14
N ASN A 95 -10.99 -2.77 -8.04
CA ASN A 95 -10.21 -3.00 -6.83
C ASN A 95 -9.17 -1.89 -6.68
N ARG A 96 -8.86 -1.53 -5.43
CA ARG A 96 -8.06 -0.34 -5.12
C ARG A 96 -7.00 -0.65 -4.07
N VAL A 97 -5.80 -0.14 -4.33
CA VAL A 97 -4.70 -0.06 -3.37
C VAL A 97 -4.27 1.40 -3.26
N ASP A 98 -4.23 1.93 -2.05
CA ASP A 98 -3.69 3.26 -1.76
C ASP A 98 -2.26 3.16 -1.25
N LEU A 99 -1.37 3.88 -1.93
CA LEU A 99 0.04 3.96 -1.57
C LEU A 99 0.33 5.34 -0.97
N LEU A 100 0.45 5.39 0.36
CA LEU A 100 0.70 6.61 1.12
C LEU A 100 2.19 6.90 1.16
N ILE A 101 2.55 8.16 0.87
CA ILE A 101 3.93 8.63 0.78
C ILE A 101 4.15 9.75 1.78
N GLY A 102 5.17 9.60 2.63
CA GLY A 102 5.58 10.63 3.59
C GLY A 102 4.63 10.83 4.77
N LEU A 103 3.92 9.77 5.19
CA LEU A 103 2.98 9.80 6.32
C LEU A 103 3.61 10.50 7.55
N LYS A 104 3.04 11.64 7.94
CA LYS A 104 3.55 12.44 9.06
C LYS A 104 3.29 11.71 10.38
N GLY A 105 4.28 11.76 11.28
CA GLY A 105 4.18 11.13 12.60
C GLY A 105 4.48 9.63 12.64
N LEU A 106 4.71 9.00 11.48
CA LEU A 106 5.21 7.63 11.43
C LEU A 106 6.67 7.60 11.88
N ASP A 107 6.99 6.78 12.87
CA ASP A 107 8.38 6.53 13.27
C ASP A 107 9.14 5.89 12.08
N PRO A 108 10.30 6.43 11.67
CA PRO A 108 11.12 5.81 10.63
C PRO A 108 11.46 4.33 10.89
N GLN A 109 11.51 3.90 12.16
CA GLN A 109 11.75 2.51 12.53
C GLN A 109 10.52 1.61 12.36
N ALA A 110 9.33 2.14 12.06
CA ALA A 110 8.12 1.35 11.90
C ALA A 110 8.25 0.29 10.80
N PHE A 111 8.99 0.56 9.71
CA PHE A 111 9.30 -0.44 8.68
C PHE A 111 10.18 -1.59 9.20
N SER A 112 11.05 -1.33 10.18
CA SER A 112 11.87 -2.37 10.80
C SER A 112 11.08 -3.25 11.79
N ARG A 113 10.02 -2.67 12.39
CA ARG A 113 9.10 -3.35 13.32
C ARG A 113 7.91 -4.01 12.61
N ALA A 114 7.73 -3.76 11.32
CA ALA A 114 6.69 -4.41 10.52
C ALA A 114 6.82 -5.93 10.57
N ILE A 115 5.69 -6.60 10.79
CA ILE A 115 5.59 -8.04 10.97
C ILE A 115 5.28 -8.75 9.65
N ASP A 116 5.84 -9.94 9.49
CA ASP A 116 5.65 -10.77 8.30
C ASP A 116 4.42 -11.67 8.47
N VAL A 117 3.48 -11.58 7.53
CA VAL A 117 2.24 -12.36 7.53
C VAL A 117 2.10 -13.11 6.21
N PRO A 118 2.01 -14.46 6.25
CA PRO A 118 1.72 -15.26 5.07
C PRO A 118 0.32 -14.98 4.52
N PHE A 119 0.22 -14.68 3.23
CA PHE A 119 -1.04 -14.48 2.52
C PHE A 119 -0.91 -14.95 1.07
N GLN A 120 -1.76 -15.89 0.65
CA GLN A 120 -1.85 -16.38 -0.74
C GLN A 120 -0.49 -16.78 -1.35
N GLY A 121 0.34 -17.50 -0.59
CA GLY A 121 1.65 -17.97 -1.02
C GLY A 121 2.75 -16.90 -1.06
N LYS A 122 2.47 -15.71 -0.53
CA LYS A 122 3.44 -14.61 -0.32
C LYS A 122 3.55 -14.24 1.14
N THR A 123 4.59 -13.51 1.48
CA THR A 123 4.74 -12.87 2.78
C THR A 123 4.53 -11.38 2.59
N LEU A 124 3.56 -10.82 3.31
CA LEU A 124 3.30 -9.39 3.33
C LEU A 124 3.80 -8.79 4.63
N ARG A 125 4.33 -7.58 4.55
CA ARG A 125 4.79 -6.83 5.72
C ARG A 125 3.66 -5.94 6.22
N PHE A 126 3.17 -6.19 7.42
CA PHE A 126 2.13 -5.40 8.08
C PHE A 126 2.76 -4.50 9.13
N ILE A 127 2.22 -3.29 9.29
CA ILE A 127 2.68 -2.36 10.33
C ILE A 127 2.59 -3.01 11.71
N GLY A 128 3.58 -2.74 12.57
CA GLY A 128 3.60 -3.23 13.96
C GLY A 128 2.39 -2.70 14.75
N ARG A 129 1.99 -3.40 15.80
CA ARG A 129 0.83 -2.99 16.62
C ARG A 129 1.10 -1.71 17.40
N GLU A 130 2.36 -1.49 17.75
CA GLU A 130 2.89 -0.30 18.39
C GLU A 130 2.87 0.95 17.50
N ASP A 131 2.78 0.74 16.18
CA ASP A 131 2.82 1.77 15.13
C ASP A 131 1.47 1.93 14.40
N PHE A 132 0.44 1.18 14.83
CA PHE A 132 -0.88 1.12 14.21
C PHE A 132 -1.83 2.22 14.71
#